data_AF-A0AA51KZE2-F1
#
_entry.id   AF-A0AA51KZE2-F1
#
_cell.length_a   1.000
_cell.length_b   1.000
_cell.length_c   1.000
_cell.angle_alpha   90.00
_cell.angle_beta   90.00
_cell.angle_gamma   90.00
#
_symmetry.space_group_name_H-M   'P 1'
#
loop_
_entity.id
_entity.type
_entity.pdbx_description
1 polymer ?
#
loop_
_entity_poly.entity_id
_entity_poly.type
_entity_poly.pdbx_seq_one_letter_code
_entity_poly.pdbx_strand_id
1 'polypeptide(L)' 'MLTKMYKVKYAWHLIQTRYNEVLIKDCLCQDIKSKLIEKVSYHRFQADRLTAKL' A
#
# COMPACT_ATOMS: atom_id res chain seq x y z
N MET A 1 21.50 10.19 -1.33
CA MET A 1 20.35 10.94 -0.72
C MET A 1 19.01 10.46 -1.29
N LEU A 2 18.85 10.39 -2.62
CA LEU A 2 17.67 9.86 -3.32
C LEU A 2 17.27 8.42 -2.93
N THR A 3 18.23 7.50 -2.79
CA THR A 3 17.97 6.10 -2.41
C THR A 3 17.33 5.96 -1.03
N LYS A 4 17.73 6.80 -0.05
CA LYS A 4 17.11 6.81 1.29
C LYS A 4 15.65 7.27 1.22
N MET A 5 15.35 8.28 0.39
CA MET A 5 13.98 8.74 0.18
C MET A 5 13.11 7.65 -0.48
N TYR A 6 13.65 6.91 -1.46
CA TYR A 6 12.94 5.78 -2.05
C TYR A 6 12.68 4.67 -1.03
N LYS A 7 13.63 4.36 -0.13
CA LYS A 7 13.43 3.40 0.97
C LYS A 7 12.30 3.81 1.91
N VAL A 8 12.24 5.08 2.29
CA VAL A 8 11.16 5.60 3.14
C VAL A 8 9.81 5.51 2.43
N LYS A 9 9.73 5.92 1.16
CA LYS A 9 8.48 5.83 0.38
C LYS A 9 8.04 4.37 0.18
N TYR A 10 8.99 3.48 -0.08
CA TYR A 10 8.74 2.05 -0.20
C TYR A 10 8.14 1.48 1.10
N ALA A 11 8.78 1.75 2.23
CA ALA A 11 8.29 1.32 3.54
C ALA A 11 6.89 1.89 3.85
N TRP A 12 6.65 3.17 3.53
CA TRP A 12 5.34 3.79 3.68
C TRP A 12 4.25 3.05 2.88
N HIS A 13 4.53 2.72 1.62
CA HIS A 13 3.57 1.97 0.79
C HIS A 13 3.30 0.56 1.34
N LEU A 14 4.33 -0.14 1.84
CA LEU A 14 4.13 -1.43 2.50
C LEU A 14 3.24 -1.31 3.75
N ILE A 15 3.46 -0.31 4.60
CA ILE A 15 2.65 -0.06 5.80
C ILE A 15 1.20 0.21 5.41
N GLN A 16 0.97 1.07 4.41
CA GLN A 16 -0.37 1.36 3.92
C GLN A 16 -1.06 0.14 3.33
N THR A 17 -0.36 -0.70 2.57
CA THR A 17 -0.90 -1.98 2.09
C THR A 17 -1.38 -2.84 3.25
N ARG A 18 -0.54 -3.05 4.27
CA ARG A 18 -0.90 -3.86 5.45
C ARG A 18 -2.05 -3.26 6.24
N TYR A 19 -2.05 -1.94 6.43
CA TYR A 19 -3.13 -1.24 7.12
C TYR A 19 -4.48 -1.45 6.42
N ASN A 20 -4.55 -1.26 5.10
CA ASN A 20 -5.80 -1.45 4.36
C ASN A 20 -6.21 -2.94 4.32
N GLU A 21 -5.27 -3.89 4.26
CA GLU A 21 -5.57 -5.34 4.39
C GLU A 21 -6.23 -5.68 5.74
N VAL A 22 -5.77 -5.08 6.83
CA VAL A 22 -6.38 -5.26 8.16
C VAL A 22 -7.80 -4.69 8.16
N LEU A 23 -8.01 -3.48 7.63
CA LEU A 23 -9.34 -2.88 7.53
C LEU A 23 -10.31 -3.73 6.71
N ILE A 24 -9.86 -4.37 5.63
CA ILE A 24 -10.68 -5.25 4.78
C ILE A 24 -11.18 -6.47 5.56
N LYS A 25 -10.35 -7.04 6.44
CA LYS A 25 -10.66 -8.28 7.16
C LYS A 25 -11.93 -8.15 8.00
N ASP A 26 -12.12 -7.00 8.62
CA ASP A 26 -13.24 -6.73 9.53
C ASP A 26 -14.32 -5.82 8.88
N CYS A 27 -14.21 -5.55 7.57
CA CYS A 27 -15.15 -4.67 6.86
C CYS A 27 -16.44 -5.40 6.49
N LEU A 28 -17.56 -4.94 7.05
CA LEU A 28 -18.91 -5.45 6.75
C LEU A 28 -19.55 -4.79 5.51
N CYS A 29 -19.13 -3.56 5.17
CA CYS A 29 -19.70 -2.82 4.04
C CYS A 29 -18.94 -3.13 2.75
N GLN A 30 -19.63 -3.72 1.77
CA GLN A 30 -19.01 -4.14 0.51
C GLN A 30 -18.43 -2.96 -0.29
N ASP A 31 -19.11 -1.82 -0.31
CA ASP A 31 -18.63 -0.63 -1.03
C ASP A 31 -17.32 -0.08 -0.45
N ILE A 32 -17.23 -0.05 0.89
CA ILE A 32 -16.01 0.35 1.59
C ILE A 32 -14.91 -0.68 1.34
N LYS A 33 -15.24 -1.97 1.40
CA LYS A 33 -14.31 -3.06 1.14
C LYS A 33 -13.70 -2.99 -0.26
N SER A 34 -14.50 -2.73 -1.29
CA SER A 34 -14.04 -2.53 -2.67
C SER A 34 -13.04 -1.36 -2.77
N LYS A 35 -13.35 -0.22 -2.15
CA LYS A 35 -12.44 0.94 -2.11
C LYS A 35 -11.14 0.63 -1.38
N LEU A 36 -11.19 -0.14 -0.30
CA LEU A 36 -9.99 -0.56 0.43
C LEU A 36 -9.13 -1.52 -0.43
N ILE A 37 -9.75 -2.43 -1.17
CA ILE A 37 -9.06 -3.32 -2.11
C ILE A 37 -8.33 -2.53 -3.19
N GLU A 38 -8.98 -1.50 -3.77
CA GLU A 38 -8.34 -0.60 -4.73
C GLU A 38 -7.12 0.11 -4.13
N LYS A 39 -7.21 0.58 -2.88
CA LYS A 39 -6.09 1.20 -2.16
C LYS A 39 -4.94 0.21 -1.91
N VAL A 40 -5.24 -1.03 -1.53
CA VAL A 40 -4.24 -2.11 -1.39
C VAL A 40 -3.49 -2.30 -2.70
N SER A 41 -4.23 -2.45 -3.81
CA SER A 41 -3.66 -2.65 -5.15
C SER A 41 -2.78 -1.46 -5.57
N TYR A 42 -3.24 -0.23 -5.34
CA TYR A 42 -2.47 0.98 -5.62
C TYR A 42 -1.15 1.00 -4.83
N HIS A 43 -1.19 0.78 -3.52
CA HIS A 43 0.02 0.84 -2.70
C HIS A 43 1.01 -0.29 -2.98
N ARG A 44 0.53 -1.50 -3.31
CA ARG A 44 1.38 -2.61 -3.78
C ARG A 44 2.10 -2.22 -5.08
N PHE A 45 1.36 -1.74 -6.08
CA PHE A 45 1.94 -1.30 -7.35
C PHE A 45 2.99 -0.20 -7.16
N GLN A 46 2.73 0.77 -6.27
CA GLN A 46 3.71 1.82 -5.97
C GLN A 46 4.96 1.29 -5.28
N ALA A 47 4.81 0.34 -4.34
CA ALA A 47 5.94 -0.32 -3.69
C ALA A 47 6.80 -1.05 -4.73
N ASP A 48 6.19 -1.85 -5.61
CA ASP A 48 6.90 -2.58 -6.68
C ASP A 48 7.65 -1.63 -7.62
N ARG A 49 7.02 -0.52 -8.00
CA ARG A 49 7.65 0.51 -8.82
C ARG A 49 8.85 1.18 -8.14
N LEU A 50 8.81 1.33 -6.81
CA LEU A 50 9.92 1.89 -6.04
C LEU A 50 11.04 0.88 -5.84
N THR A 51 10.76 -0.41 -5.73
CA THR A 51 11.76 -1.48 -5.66
C THR A 51 12.74 -1.41 -6.84
N ALA A 52 12.25 -1.10 -8.04
CA ALA A 52 13.09 -0.90 -9.22
C ALA A 52 14.05 0.32 -9.14
N LYS A 53 13.91 1.17 -8.12
CA LYS A 53 14.69 2.40 -7.89
C LYS A 53 15.51 2.36 -6.60
N LEU A 54 15.44 1.26 -5.84
CA LEU A 54 16.18 1.02 -4.60
C LEU A 54 17.59 0.49 -4.87
#